data_AF-A0A842R1Y4-F1
#
_entry.id   AF-A0A842R1Y4-F1
#
_cell.length_a   1.000
_cell.length_b   1.000
_cell.length_c   1.000
_cell.angle_alpha   90.00
_cell.angle_beta   90.00
_cell.angle_gamma   90.00
#
_symmetry.space_group_name_H-M   'P 1'
#
loop_
_entity.id
_entity.type
_entity.pdbx_description
1 polymer ?
#
loop_
_entity_poly.entity_id
_entity_poly.type
_entity_poly.pdbx_seq_one_letter_code
_entity_poly.pdbx_strand_id
1 'polypeptide(L)'
;MKRRVLEKMHEFSFANHLVQVVMKSVEKNNVKKVKSVKVHVGEFTMIIPSFLETCYDIIKVNYPELEESRILMEKIPGKVQCNECGSITEINLGKGSKEPRDNVIPESLARPNIFKCSTCKSADTKIVGGKEVTVKSMLIDE
;
A
#
# COMPACT_ATOMS: atom_id res chain seq x y z
N MET A 1 -7.85 7.69 -33.22
CA MET A 1 -8.26 7.62 -31.79
C MET A 1 -7.20 6.85 -31.01
N LYS A 2 -6.28 7.54 -30.33
CA LYS A 2 -5.35 6.88 -29.39
C LYS A 2 -6.15 6.48 -28.15
N ARG A 3 -6.41 5.18 -27.97
CA ARG A 3 -7.05 4.66 -26.75
C ARG A 3 -6.11 4.95 -25.58
N ARG A 4 -6.43 5.98 -24.81
CA ARG A 4 -5.83 6.26 -23.50
C ARG A 4 -6.31 5.13 -22.59
N VAL A 5 -5.44 4.17 -22.29
CA VAL A 5 -5.73 3.16 -21.25
C VAL A 5 -5.89 3.95 -19.96
N LEU A 6 -7.13 4.07 -19.51
CA LEU A 6 -7.51 4.76 -18.29
C LEU A 6 -6.82 4.06 -17.11
N GLU A 7 -6.09 4.84 -16.29
CA GLU A 7 -5.38 4.44 -15.07
C GLU A 7 -6.29 3.94 -13.93
N LYS A 8 -7.47 3.37 -14.25
CA LYS A 8 -8.36 2.71 -13.28
C LYS A 8 -7.98 1.24 -13.00
N MET A 9 -6.72 0.87 -13.25
CA MET A 9 -6.20 -0.51 -13.13
C MET A 9 -5.08 -0.67 -12.11
N HIS A 10 -4.64 0.38 -11.39
CA HIS A 10 -3.54 0.29 -10.42
C HIS A 10 -3.85 -0.77 -9.35
N GLU A 11 -4.93 -0.58 -8.59
CA GLU A 11 -5.35 -1.51 -7.55
C GLU A 11 -5.82 -2.86 -8.09
N PHE A 12 -6.51 -2.89 -9.23
CA PHE A 12 -6.94 -4.16 -9.84
C PHE A 12 -5.75 -5.01 -10.26
N SER A 13 -4.73 -4.40 -10.89
CA SER A 13 -3.50 -5.09 -11.27
C SER A 13 -2.76 -5.62 -10.04
N PHE A 14 -2.72 -4.85 -8.94
CA PHE A 14 -2.17 -5.31 -7.67
C PHE A 14 -2.96 -6.48 -7.08
N ALA A 15 -4.29 -6.37 -7.00
CA ALA A 15 -5.14 -7.44 -6.49
C ALA A 15 -4.99 -8.72 -7.31
N ASN A 16 -4.91 -8.60 -8.63
CA ASN A 16 -4.69 -9.75 -9.51
C ASN A 16 -3.33 -10.39 -9.27
N HIS A 17 -2.25 -9.61 -9.20
CA HIS A 17 -0.94 -10.14 -8.88
C HIS A 17 -0.88 -10.79 -7.48
N LEU A 18 -1.53 -10.18 -6.49
CA LEU A 18 -1.66 -10.71 -5.13
C LEU A 18 -2.33 -12.08 -5.14
N VAL A 19 -3.50 -12.22 -5.79
CA VAL A 19 -4.22 -13.50 -5.90
C VAL A 19 -3.34 -14.55 -6.58
N GLN A 20 -2.64 -14.20 -7.65
CA GLN A 20 -1.71 -15.12 -8.32
C GLN A 20 -0.58 -15.61 -7.40
N VAL A 21 -0.01 -14.73 -6.57
CA VAL A 21 1.01 -15.11 -5.59
C VAL A 21 0.43 -16.01 -4.50
N VAL A 22 -0.77 -15.71 -4.03
CA VAL A 22 -1.49 -16.51 -3.03
C VAL A 22 -1.80 -17.91 -3.58
N MET A 23 -2.34 -18.01 -4.79
CA MET A 23 -2.71 -19.29 -5.41
C MET A 23 -1.50 -20.19 -5.63
N LYS A 24 -0.33 -19.64 -6.02
CA LYS A 24 0.92 -20.42 -6.07
C LYS A 24 1.26 -21.06 -4.73
N SER A 25 0.97 -20.39 -3.62
CA SER A 25 1.17 -20.95 -2.28
C SER A 25 0.09 -21.95 -1.90
N VAL A 26 -1.17 -21.71 -2.28
CA VAL A 26 -2.29 -22.64 -2.07
C VAL A 26 -2.01 -23.97 -2.76
N GLU A 27 -1.64 -23.94 -4.05
CA GLU A 27 -1.27 -25.11 -4.84
C GLU A 27 -0.09 -25.86 -4.21
N LYS A 28 0.99 -25.14 -3.88
CA LYS A 28 2.21 -25.74 -3.30
C LYS A 28 1.94 -26.48 -1.98
N ASN A 29 0.99 -25.99 -1.18
CA ASN A 29 0.69 -26.53 0.14
C ASN A 29 -0.61 -27.35 0.20
N ASN A 30 -1.27 -27.60 -0.94
CA ASN A 30 -2.56 -28.29 -1.03
C ASN A 30 -3.64 -27.72 -0.09
N VAL A 31 -3.68 -26.39 0.03
CA VAL A 31 -4.64 -25.69 0.89
C VAL A 31 -6.02 -25.74 0.24
N LYS A 32 -7.04 -26.15 1.00
CA LYS A 32 -8.42 -26.20 0.48
C LYS A 32 -9.21 -24.92 0.70
N LYS A 33 -8.91 -24.20 1.79
CA LYS A 33 -9.60 -22.96 2.16
C LYS A 33 -8.63 -21.97 2.80
N VAL A 34 -8.71 -20.72 2.34
CA VAL A 34 -8.01 -19.58 2.92
C VAL A 34 -9.02 -18.71 3.66
N LYS A 35 -8.80 -18.45 4.96
CA LYS A 35 -9.61 -17.52 5.75
C LYS A 35 -9.23 -16.07 5.49
N SER A 36 -7.93 -15.79 5.44
CA SER A 36 -7.46 -14.43 5.19
C SER A 36 -6.04 -14.35 4.67
N VAL A 37 -5.78 -13.31 3.88
CA VAL A 37 -4.45 -12.96 3.38
C VAL A 37 -4.02 -11.65 4.03
N LYS A 38 -2.94 -11.68 4.82
CA LYS A 38 -2.37 -10.47 5.44
C LYS A 38 -1.33 -9.83 4.51
N VAL A 39 -1.49 -8.54 4.25
CA VAL A 39 -0.65 -7.79 3.30
C VAL A 39 -0.15 -6.50 3.96
N HIS A 40 1.15 -6.23 3.82
CA HIS A 40 1.74 -4.93 4.14
C HIS A 40 1.68 -4.04 2.92
N VAL A 41 1.23 -2.80 3.12
CA VAL A 41 1.09 -1.80 2.07
C VAL A 41 1.95 -0.59 2.44
N GLY A 42 3.03 -0.35 1.70
CA GLY A 42 3.90 0.79 1.92
C GLY A 42 3.19 2.13 1.67
N GLU A 43 3.49 3.14 2.47
CA GLU A 43 2.81 4.45 2.42
C GLU A 43 2.89 5.13 1.05
N PHE A 44 3.99 4.94 0.32
CA PHE A 44 4.23 5.53 -1.01
C PHE A 44 3.65 4.72 -2.16
N THR A 45 3.00 3.58 -1.89
CA THR A 45 2.23 2.84 -2.91
C THR A 45 0.97 3.59 -3.31
N MET A 46 0.49 4.49 -2.43
CA MET A 46 -0.76 5.25 -2.56
C MET A 46 -2.00 4.38 -2.81
N ILE A 47 -1.92 3.08 -2.48
CA ILE A 47 -3.03 2.16 -2.61
C ILE A 47 -4.16 2.57 -1.67
N ILE A 48 -5.37 2.63 -2.22
CA ILE A 48 -6.59 2.86 -1.46
C ILE A 48 -7.10 1.50 -0.95
N PRO A 49 -7.10 1.24 0.37
CA PRO A 49 -7.42 -0.09 0.91
C PRO A 49 -8.80 -0.61 0.50
N SER A 50 -9.83 0.24 0.56
CA SER A 50 -11.20 -0.17 0.20
C SER A 50 -11.33 -0.57 -1.27
N PHE A 51 -10.57 0.07 -2.16
CA PHE A 51 -10.60 -0.26 -3.57
C PHE A 51 -9.81 -1.54 -3.88
N LEU A 52 -8.68 -1.76 -3.18
CA LEU A 52 -7.95 -3.02 -3.27
C LEU A 52 -8.80 -4.19 -2.76
N GLU A 53 -9.52 -4.02 -1.65
CA GLU A 53 -10.45 -5.01 -1.10
C GLU A 53 -11.56 -5.34 -2.12
N THR A 54 -12.17 -4.32 -2.71
CA THR A 54 -13.18 -4.50 -3.76
C THR A 54 -12.64 -5.29 -4.95
N CYS A 55 -11.43 -4.95 -5.42
CA CYS A 55 -10.79 -5.64 -6.53
C CYS A 55 -10.44 -7.09 -6.16
N TYR A 56 -9.98 -7.33 -4.94
CA TYR A 56 -9.72 -8.67 -4.42
C TYR A 56 -11.00 -9.53 -4.41
N ASP A 57 -12.11 -8.98 -3.91
CA ASP A 57 -13.41 -9.66 -3.88
C ASP A 57 -13.94 -9.98 -5.28
N ILE A 58 -13.72 -9.12 -6.27
CA ILE A 58 -14.10 -9.40 -7.66
C ILE A 58 -13.27 -10.56 -8.22
N ILE A 59 -11.98 -10.60 -7.94
CA ILE A 59 -11.07 -11.61 -8.52
C ILE A 59 -11.23 -12.97 -7.83
N LYS A 60 -11.41 -13.00 -6.50
CA LYS A 60 -11.45 -14.23 -5.70
C LYS A 60 -12.60 -15.17 -6.07
N VAL A 61 -13.69 -14.66 -6.65
CA VAL A 61 -14.84 -15.47 -7.12
C VAL A 61 -14.42 -16.54 -8.15
N ASN A 62 -13.30 -16.34 -8.84
CA ASN A 62 -12.77 -17.34 -9.79
C ASN A 62 -11.98 -18.47 -9.11
N TYR A 63 -11.82 -18.43 -7.79
CA TYR A 63 -10.97 -19.33 -7.02
C TYR A 63 -11.73 -19.88 -5.80
N PRO A 64 -12.23 -21.13 -5.85
CA PRO A 64 -13.00 -21.73 -4.75
C PRO A 64 -12.29 -21.69 -3.40
N GLU A 65 -10.96 -21.84 -3.38
CA GLU A 65 -10.13 -21.82 -2.17
C GLU A 65 -10.11 -20.45 -1.48
N LEU A 66 -10.45 -19.38 -2.22
CA LEU A 66 -10.45 -17.99 -1.76
C LEU A 66 -11.86 -17.41 -1.59
N GLU A 67 -12.92 -18.13 -1.91
CA GLU A 67 -14.30 -17.62 -1.96
C GLU A 67 -14.71 -16.90 -0.67
N GLU A 68 -14.43 -17.52 0.48
CA GLU A 68 -14.74 -16.98 1.82
C GLU A 68 -13.60 -16.15 2.42
N SER A 69 -12.49 -15.98 1.68
CA SER A 69 -11.30 -15.29 2.18
C SER A 69 -11.48 -13.78 2.18
N ARG A 70 -10.78 -13.12 3.11
CA ARG A 70 -10.67 -11.65 3.15
C ARG A 70 -9.22 -11.18 3.13
N ILE A 71 -8.98 -9.98 2.62
CA ILE A 71 -7.67 -9.34 2.68
C ILE A 71 -7.56 -8.48 3.96
N LEU A 72 -6.46 -8.62 4.69
CA LEU A 72 -6.14 -7.82 5.87
C LEU A 72 -4.92 -6.94 5.56
N MET A 73 -5.13 -5.64 5.46
CA MET A 73 -4.08 -4.69 5.09
C MET A 73 -3.49 -3.96 6.31
N GLU A 74 -2.16 -3.90 6.37
CA GLU A 74 -1.41 -3.12 7.35
C GLU A 74 -0.55 -2.09 6.63
N LYS A 75 -0.79 -0.80 6.89
CA LYS A 75 0.02 0.27 6.30
C LYS A 75 1.37 0.36 6.99
N ILE A 76 2.43 0.43 6.20
CA ILE A 76 3.81 0.55 6.67
C ILE A 76 4.35 1.93 6.29
N PRO A 77 5.00 2.64 7.22
CA PRO A 77 5.52 3.98 6.94
C PRO A 77 6.49 3.98 5.76
N GLY A 78 6.44 5.05 4.98
CA GLY A 78 7.47 5.37 4.01
C GLY A 78 8.79 5.67 4.71
N LYS A 79 9.92 5.34 4.10
CA LYS A 79 11.24 5.63 4.67
C LYS A 79 12.02 6.49 3.71
N VAL A 80 12.55 7.60 4.20
CA VAL A 80 13.52 8.43 3.48
C VAL A 80 14.85 8.46 4.20
N GLN A 81 15.93 8.37 3.45
CA GLN A 81 17.29 8.52 3.95
C GLN A 81 17.83 9.88 3.53
N CYS A 82 18.40 10.63 4.47
CA CYS A 82 19.07 11.88 4.16
C CYS A 82 20.44 11.62 3.54
N ASN A 83 20.76 12.32 2.45
CA ASN A 83 22.08 12.22 1.81
C ASN A 83 23.16 12.99 2.58
N GLU A 84 22.78 14.01 3.35
CA GLU A 84 23.71 14.83 4.16
C GLU A 84 24.18 14.12 5.44
N CYS A 85 23.25 13.60 6.25
CA CYS A 85 23.57 13.02 7.57
C CYS A 85 23.33 11.51 7.66
N GLY A 86 22.86 10.87 6.58
CA GLY A 86 22.61 9.42 6.53
C GLY A 86 21.40 8.92 7.33
N SER A 87 20.76 9.76 8.14
CA SER A 87 19.64 9.35 9.01
C SER A 87 18.39 8.95 8.21
N ILE A 88 17.64 7.98 8.73
CA ILE A 88 16.37 7.53 8.15
C ILE A 88 15.20 8.18 8.90
N THR A 89 14.25 8.74 8.15
CA THR A 89 13.01 9.32 8.68
C THR A 89 11.80 8.53 8.16
N GLU A 90 10.88 8.20 9.05
CA GLU A 90 9.63 7.52 8.71
C GLU A 90 8.52 8.54 8.38
N ILE A 91 7.80 8.31 7.29
CA ILE A 91 6.79 9.18 6.72
C ILE A 91 5.44 8.47 6.72
N ASN A 92 4.42 9.14 7.24
CA ASN A 92 3.02 8.69 7.25
C ASN A 92 2.14 9.82 6.68
N LEU A 93 1.60 9.67 5.48
CA LEU A 93 0.78 10.67 4.78
C LEU A 93 -0.60 10.84 5.42
N GLY A 94 -1.10 9.82 6.14
CA GLY A 94 -2.42 9.85 6.80
C GLY A 94 -2.52 10.54 8.17
N LYS A 95 -1.40 10.91 8.81
CA LYS A 95 -1.40 11.57 10.14
C LYS A 95 -1.23 13.10 10.07
N GLY A 96 -1.15 13.66 8.87
CA GLY A 96 -0.94 15.09 8.63
C GLY A 96 -2.21 15.91 8.37
N SER A 97 -3.36 15.26 8.16
CA SER A 97 -4.64 15.93 7.96
C SER A 97 -5.52 15.79 9.21
N LYS A 98 -5.26 16.60 10.24
CA LYS A 98 -6.42 17.30 10.80
C LYS A 98 -6.88 18.19 9.65
N GLU A 99 -8.00 17.90 9.00
CA GLU A 99 -8.66 18.91 8.20
C GLU A 99 -8.89 20.13 9.11
N PRO A 100 -8.33 21.32 8.84
CA PRO A 100 -9.00 22.53 9.26
C PRO A 100 -10.01 22.81 8.14
N ARG A 101 -11.27 22.39 8.33
CA ARG A 101 -12.34 22.81 7.39
C ARG A 101 -12.55 24.33 7.41
N ASP A 102 -12.03 25.01 8.42
CA ASP A 102 -11.93 26.45 8.47
C ASP A 102 -10.50 26.83 8.80
N ASN A 103 -9.71 27.22 7.80
CA ASN A 103 -8.75 28.33 7.86
C ASN A 103 -7.89 28.33 6.59
N VAL A 104 -8.06 29.41 5.83
CA VAL A 104 -7.24 29.85 4.71
C VAL A 104 -5.77 29.74 5.09
N ILE A 105 -5.08 28.74 4.55
CA ILE A 105 -3.62 28.67 4.62
C ILE A 105 -3.11 29.47 3.42
N PRO A 106 -2.35 30.57 3.59
CA PRO A 106 -1.78 31.29 2.46
C PRO A 106 -0.86 30.35 1.66
N GLU A 107 -0.87 30.47 0.34
CA GLU A 107 -0.09 29.70 -0.63
C GLU A 107 1.42 29.58 -0.26
N SER A 108 1.92 30.52 0.55
CA SER A 108 3.30 30.57 1.09
C SER A 108 3.61 29.58 2.22
N LEU A 109 2.59 28.95 2.83
CA LEU A 109 2.71 27.82 3.77
C LEU A 109 2.41 26.47 3.08
N ALA A 110 2.45 26.45 1.74
CA ALA A 110 2.22 25.27 0.92
C ALA A 110 3.03 24.07 1.44
N ARG A 111 2.29 23.09 1.96
CA ARG A 111 2.70 21.72 2.31
C ARG A 111 4.13 21.63 2.87
N PRO A 112 4.34 21.61 4.20
CA PRO A 112 5.67 21.35 4.74
C PRO A 112 6.27 20.13 4.03
N ASN A 113 7.45 20.30 3.44
CA ASN A 113 8.10 19.22 2.70
C ASN A 113 8.29 18.04 3.65
N ILE A 114 7.39 17.06 3.53
CA ILE A 114 7.32 15.88 4.36
C ILE A 114 8.56 15.01 4.22
N PHE A 115 9.35 15.22 3.16
CA PHE A 115 10.58 14.48 2.89
C PHE A 115 11.82 15.13 3.52
N LYS A 116 11.68 16.12 4.41
CA LYS A 116 12.82 16.67 5.14
C LYS A 116 13.37 15.69 6.17
N CYS A 117 14.68 15.68 6.32
CA CYS A 117 15.34 14.93 7.38
C CYS A 117 14.90 15.43 8.76
N SER A 118 14.49 14.53 9.65
CA SER A 118 14.13 14.90 11.03
C SER A 118 15.34 15.42 11.83
N THR A 119 16.54 14.93 11.53
CA THR A 119 17.81 15.25 12.22
C THR A 119 18.40 16.59 11.77
N CYS A 120 18.81 16.73 10.50
CA CYS A 120 19.55 17.91 10.02
C CYS A 120 18.66 18.93 9.26
N LYS A 121 17.38 18.64 9.08
CA LYS A 121 16.40 19.45 8.32
C LYS A 121 16.71 19.64 6.83
N SER A 122 17.77 19.01 6.30
CA SER A 122 18.04 18.98 4.87
C SER A 122 16.85 18.43 4.09
N ALA A 123 16.58 19.04 2.94
CA ALA A 123 15.60 18.57 1.98
C ALA A 123 16.18 17.53 1.01
N ASP A 124 17.50 17.31 1.03
CA ASP A 124 18.16 16.30 0.21
C ASP A 124 18.01 14.92 0.85
N THR A 125 16.94 14.24 0.47
CA THR A 125 16.60 12.90 0.91
C THR A 125 16.18 12.02 -0.26
N LYS A 126 16.42 10.72 -0.12
CA LYS A 126 16.01 9.69 -1.08
C LYS A 126 15.08 8.69 -0.42
N ILE A 127 14.07 8.22 -1.15
CA ILE A 127 13.16 7.19 -0.65
C ILE A 127 13.88 5.84 -0.65
N VAL A 128 13.91 5.19 0.52
CA VAL A 128 14.55 3.87 0.73
C VAL A 128 13.57 2.78 1.14
N GLY A 129 12.28 3.09 1.34
CA GLY A 129 11.26 2.09 1.65
C GLY A 129 9.84 2.63 1.62
N GLY A 130 8.86 1.72 1.67
CA GLY A 130 7.43 2.02 1.63
C GLY A 130 6.87 2.24 0.23
N LYS A 131 7.57 1.80 -0.82
CA LYS A 131 7.06 1.74 -2.21
C LYS A 131 6.53 0.34 -2.58
N GLU A 132 6.66 -0.60 -1.65
CA GLU A 132 6.41 -2.01 -1.83
C GLU A 132 5.11 -2.47 -1.16
N VAL A 133 4.55 -3.55 -1.70
CA VAL A 133 3.47 -4.33 -1.09
C VAL A 133 4.00 -5.73 -0.84
N THR A 134 3.71 -6.32 0.31
CA THR A 134 4.27 -7.64 0.67
C THR A 134 3.22 -8.52 1.34
N VAL A 135 3.08 -9.76 0.87
CA VAL A 135 2.27 -10.78 1.56
C VAL A 135 3.01 -11.24 2.81
N LYS A 136 2.38 -11.11 3.98
CA LYS A 136 2.98 -11.48 5.27
C LYS A 136 2.65 -12.89 5.70
N SER A 137 1.38 -13.24 5.65
CA SER A 137 0.89 -14.53 6.13
C SER A 137 -0.46 -14.82 5.52
N MET A 138 -0.81 -16.09 5.50
CA MET A 138 -2.14 -16.58 5.14
C MET A 138 -2.65 -17.42 6.31
N LEU A 139 -3.90 -17.18 6.70
CA LEU A 139 -4.62 -18.04 7.62
C LEU A 139 -5.43 -19.03 6.79
N ILE A 140 -5.22 -20.32 7.04
CA ILE A 140 -5.87 -21.43 6.34
C ILE A 140 -6.89 -22.09 7.27
N ASP A 141 -7.94 -22.67 6.71
CA ASP A 141 -8.83 -23.57 7.46
C ASP A 141 -8.22 -24.97 7.48
N GLU A 142 -8.45 -25.70 8.59
CA GLU A 142 -8.02 -27.09 8.75
C GLU A 142 -8.87 -28.06 7.91
#